data_AF-A0A0G1W466-F1
#
_entry.id   AF-A0A0G1W466-F1
#
_cell.length_a   1.000
_cell.length_b   1.000
_cell.length_c   1.000
_cell.angle_alpha   90.00
_cell.angle_beta   90.00
_cell.angle_gamma   90.00
#
_symmetry.space_group_name_H-M   'P 1'
#
loop_
_entity.id
_entity.type
_entity.pdbx_description
1 polymer ?
#
loop_
_entity_poly.entity_id
_entity_poly.type
_entity_poly.pdbx_seq_one_letter_code
_entity_poly.pdbx_strand_id
1 'polypeptide(L)'
;MNQQPKISLPEAFLLTAYIALTDVVGIVLVLFALDDFFIIDAMTFPVTQIYFRMKGVSKAGLDLTMNLAEVIPYVGALPLRTIGVIMVIWADHHPAGGGAQVTQKAAQVTSIKNPKGALVAKTSAVK
;
A
#
# COMPACT_ATOMS: atom_id res chain seq x y z
N MET A 1 -8.39 24.59 -0.10
CA MET A 1 -7.04 24.70 0.48
C MET A 1 -6.12 23.80 -0.34
N ASN A 2 -5.21 24.37 -1.12
CA ASN A 2 -4.20 23.58 -1.83
C ASN A 2 -3.28 22.98 -0.77
N GLN A 3 -3.48 21.70 -0.42
CA GLN A 3 -2.54 21.00 0.45
C GLN A 3 -1.22 20.92 -0.30
N GLN A 4 -0.19 21.54 0.25
CA GLN A 4 1.16 21.37 -0.26
C GLN A 4 1.59 19.92 -0.01
N PRO A 5 2.33 19.30 -0.95
CA PRO A 5 2.86 17.95 -0.74
C PRO A 5 3.72 17.90 0.52
N LYS A 6 3.57 16.85 1.33
CA LYS A 6 4.37 16.62 2.53
C LYS A 6 5.73 15.99 2.19
N ILE A 7 5.79 15.31 1.05
CA ILE A 7 7.00 14.71 0.49
C ILE A 7 7.56 15.65 -0.57
N SER A 8 8.82 16.07 -0.42
CA SER A 8 9.50 16.86 -1.44
C SER A 8 9.96 15.98 -2.62
N LEU A 9 10.08 16.55 -3.82
CA LEU A 9 10.53 15.81 -5.00
C LEU A 9 11.90 15.12 -4.83
N PRO A 10 12.93 15.77 -4.23
CA PRO A 10 14.21 15.09 -3.99
C PRO A 10 14.07 13.90 -3.03
N GLU A 11 13.26 14.04 -1.96
CA GLU A 11 13.01 12.95 -1.02
C GLU A 11 12.24 11.79 -1.68
N ALA A 12 11.21 12.10 -2.47
CA ALA A 12 10.47 11.12 -3.25
C ALA A 12 11.39 10.34 -4.17
N PHE A 13 12.27 11.04 -4.90
CA PHE A 13 13.23 10.41 -5.80
C PHE A 13 14.19 9.49 -5.04
N LEU A 14 14.79 9.95 -3.94
CA LEU A 14 15.72 9.15 -3.15
C LEU A 14 15.05 7.92 -2.54
N LEU A 15 13.85 8.07 -1.99
CA LEU A 15 13.09 6.96 -1.41
C LEU A 15 12.71 5.93 -2.47
N THR A 16 12.17 6.38 -3.61
CA THR A 16 11.83 5.48 -4.72
C THR A 16 13.07 4.80 -5.29
N ALA A 17 14.20 5.50 -5.43
CA ALA A 17 15.43 4.90 -5.92
C ALA A 17 15.98 3.83 -4.97
N TYR A 18 15.96 4.07 -3.66
CA TYR A 18 16.36 3.08 -2.66
C TYR A 18 15.50 1.81 -2.73
N ILE A 19 14.16 1.97 -2.78
CA ILE A 19 13.23 0.84 -2.80
C ILE A 19 13.25 0.10 -4.15
N ALA A 20 13.37 0.82 -5.26
CA ALA A 20 13.52 0.20 -6.57
C ALA A 20 14.83 -0.61 -6.66
N LEU A 21 15.91 -0.14 -6.04
CA LEU A 21 17.15 -0.89 -5.99
C LEU A 21 16.99 -2.20 -5.21
N THR A 22 16.30 -2.18 -4.07
CA THR A 22 16.05 -3.39 -3.27
C THR A 22 15.15 -4.38 -3.99
N ASP A 23 14.15 -3.90 -4.75
CA ASP A 23 13.29 -4.77 -5.57
C ASP A 23 14.10 -5.41 -6.72
N VAL A 24 15.01 -4.68 -7.36
CA VAL A 24 15.91 -5.24 -8.38
C VAL A 24 16.80 -6.33 -7.79
N VAL A 25 17.36 -6.11 -6.60
CA VAL A 25 18.15 -7.14 -5.91
C VAL A 25 17.28 -8.36 -5.60
N GLY A 26 16.07 -8.17 -5.07
CA GLY A 26 15.13 -9.25 -4.79
C GLY A 26 14.78 -10.07 -6.05
N ILE A 27 14.47 -9.40 -7.17
CA ILE A 27 14.21 -10.05 -8.47
C ILE A 27 15.42 -10.86 -8.93
N VAL A 28 16.63 -10.31 -8.81
CA VAL A 28 17.87 -11.02 -9.18
C VAL A 28 18.04 -12.27 -8.32
N LEU A 29 17.83 -12.19 -7.00
CA LEU A 29 17.93 -13.35 -6.11
C LEU A 29 16.94 -14.45 -6.50
N VAL A 30 15.69 -14.08 -6.77
CA VAL A 30 14.66 -15.02 -7.25
C VAL A 30 15.05 -15.70 -8.57
N LEU A 31 15.64 -14.96 -9.53
CA LEU A 31 16.10 -15.53 -10.81
C LEU A 31 17.22 -16.56 -10.64
N PHE A 32 18.06 -16.42 -9.62
CA PHE A 32 19.10 -17.39 -9.28
C PHE A 32 18.63 -18.47 -8.30
N ALA A 33 17.32 -18.51 -7.97
CA ALA A 33 16.75 -19.36 -6.93
C ALA A 33 17.46 -19.22 -5.57
N LEU A 34 18.01 -18.02 -5.33
CA LEU A 34 18.58 -17.62 -4.05
C LEU A 34 17.48 -17.04 -3.18
N ASP A 35 17.54 -17.38 -1.90
CA ASP A 35 16.67 -16.82 -0.87
C ASP A 35 17.44 -15.76 -0.08
N ASP A 36 16.79 -14.63 0.18
CA ASP A 36 17.37 -13.51 0.93
C ASP A 36 17.03 -13.59 2.42
N PHE A 37 16.33 -14.65 2.88
CA PHE A 37 15.98 -14.90 4.27
C PHE A 37 15.31 -13.69 4.95
N PHE A 38 14.47 -12.95 4.21
CA PHE A 38 13.81 -11.73 4.67
C PHE A 38 14.76 -10.58 5.02
N ILE A 39 16.01 -10.61 4.58
CA ILE A 39 16.98 -9.53 4.84
C ILE A 39 16.53 -8.26 4.13
N ILE A 40 16.10 -8.35 2.87
CA ILE A 40 15.63 -7.18 2.12
C ILE A 40 14.33 -6.66 2.75
N ASP A 41 13.41 -7.55 3.15
CA ASP A 41 12.19 -7.19 3.86
C ASP A 41 12.48 -6.42 5.16
N ALA A 42 13.42 -6.91 5.97
CA ALA A 42 13.79 -6.30 7.23
C ALA A 42 14.45 -4.91 7.08
N MET A 43 15.14 -4.66 5.97
CA MET A 43 15.74 -3.35 5.69
C MET A 43 14.78 -2.35 5.05
N THR A 44 13.85 -2.83 4.25
CA THR A 44 12.94 -1.96 3.47
C THR A 44 11.70 -1.59 4.26
N PHE A 45 11.10 -2.57 4.95
CA PHE A 45 9.84 -2.40 5.66
C PHE A 45 9.93 -1.31 6.73
N PRO A 46 10.88 -1.30 7.68
CA PRO A 46 10.93 -0.27 8.71
C PRO A 46 11.19 1.13 8.12
N VAL A 47 12.01 1.20 7.06
CA VAL A 47 12.39 2.47 6.44
C VAL A 47 11.16 3.17 5.86
N THR A 48 10.36 2.49 5.03
CA THR A 48 9.16 3.11 4.42
C THR A 48 8.08 3.38 5.48
N GLN A 49 7.89 2.44 6.40
CA GLN A 49 6.87 2.50 7.44
C GLN A 49 7.13 3.62 8.46
N ILE A 50 8.39 3.85 8.85
CA ILE A 50 8.78 4.95 9.73
C ILE A 50 8.72 6.27 8.96
N TYR A 51 9.30 6.33 7.75
CA TYR A 51 9.33 7.55 6.94
C TYR A 51 7.93 8.12 6.69
N PHE A 52 6.98 7.31 6.21
CA PHE A 52 5.64 7.79 5.90
C PHE A 52 4.82 8.18 7.14
N ARG A 53 5.03 7.48 8.27
CA ARG A 53 4.39 7.83 9.56
C ARG A 53 4.97 9.12 10.15
N MET A 54 6.28 9.33 10.07
CA MET A 54 6.93 10.57 10.51
C MET A 54 6.49 11.77 9.67
N LYS A 55 6.37 11.59 8.35
CA LYS A 55 5.85 12.63 7.45
C LYS A 55 4.35 12.87 7.58
N GLY A 56 3.63 12.00 8.31
CA GLY A 56 2.19 12.11 8.52
C GLY A 56 1.38 11.98 7.23
N VAL A 57 1.82 11.16 6.28
CA VAL A 57 1.14 11.00 4.98
C VAL A 57 -0.16 10.22 5.17
N SER A 58 -1.27 10.78 4.70
CA SER A 58 -2.63 10.28 4.97
C SER A 58 -2.88 8.86 4.48
N LYS A 59 -2.13 8.41 3.46
CA LYS A 59 -2.28 7.09 2.82
C LYS A 59 -1.11 6.14 3.06
N ALA A 60 -0.36 6.33 4.14
CA ALA A 60 0.71 5.41 4.54
C ALA A 60 0.26 3.93 4.63
N GLY A 61 -1.04 3.66 4.83
CA GLY A 61 -1.59 2.31 4.82
C GLY A 61 -1.51 1.59 3.46
N LEU A 62 -1.35 2.30 2.34
CA LEU A 62 -1.15 1.67 1.03
C LEU A 62 0.21 0.97 0.97
N ASP A 63 1.25 1.63 1.46
CA ASP A 63 2.60 1.05 1.57
C ASP A 63 2.61 -0.18 2.48
N LEU A 64 1.87 -0.13 3.61
CA LEU A 64 1.74 -1.27 4.51
C LEU A 64 1.06 -2.47 3.83
N THR A 65 0.01 -2.22 3.03
CA THR A 65 -0.71 -3.27 2.33
C THR A 65 0.16 -3.94 1.27
N MET A 66 0.94 -3.16 0.51
CA MET A 66 1.86 -3.70 -0.50
C MET A 66 3.01 -4.48 0.14
N ASN A 67 3.57 -3.97 1.23
CA ASN A 67 4.57 -4.69 2.01
C ASN A 67 4.06 -6.05 2.55
N LEU A 68 2.81 -6.12 3.00
CA LEU A 68 2.20 -7.37 3.46
C LEU A 68 1.93 -8.33 2.29
N ALA A 69 1.62 -7.81 1.10
CA ALA A 69 1.44 -8.62 -0.09
C ALA A 69 2.74 -9.30 -0.55
N GLU A 70 3.90 -8.70 -0.27
CA GLU A 70 5.20 -9.31 -0.61
C GLU A 70 5.58 -10.50 0.25
N VAL A 71 4.99 -10.66 1.44
CA VAL A 71 5.22 -11.85 2.27
C VAL A 71 4.68 -13.12 1.59
N ILE A 72 3.78 -12.97 0.61
CA ILE A 72 3.24 -14.10 -0.15
C ILE A 72 4.30 -14.56 -1.17
N PRO A 73 4.76 -15.83 -1.11
CA PRO A 73 5.71 -16.37 -2.07
C PRO A 73 5.25 -16.15 -3.51
N TYR A 74 6.18 -15.87 -4.43
CA TYR A 74 5.96 -15.52 -5.84
C TYR A 74 5.28 -14.16 -6.10
N VAL A 75 4.41 -13.69 -5.20
CA VAL A 75 3.83 -12.33 -5.27
C VAL A 75 4.85 -11.29 -4.79
N GLY A 76 5.68 -11.64 -3.80
CA GLY A 76 6.81 -10.83 -3.34
C GLY A 76 8.00 -10.75 -4.28
N ALA A 77 8.02 -11.52 -5.37
CA ALA A 77 9.03 -11.36 -6.42
C ALA A 77 8.71 -10.17 -7.36
N LEU A 78 7.52 -9.60 -7.26
CA LEU A 78 7.13 -8.41 -8.00
C LEU A 78 7.57 -7.14 -7.24
N PRO A 79 7.83 -6.02 -7.92
CA PRO A 79 8.23 -4.77 -7.29
C PRO A 79 7.03 -4.04 -6.63
N LEU A 80 6.32 -4.71 -5.72
CA LEU A 80 5.09 -4.22 -5.11
C LEU A 80 5.37 -3.10 -4.12
N ARG A 81 6.49 -3.16 -3.39
CA ARG A 81 7.00 -2.10 -2.54
C ARG A 81 7.25 -0.81 -3.32
N THR A 82 7.95 -0.91 -4.45
CA THR A 82 8.15 0.27 -5.31
C THR A 82 6.81 0.85 -5.76
N ILE A 83 5.85 0.02 -6.17
CA ILE A 83 4.51 0.47 -6.55
C ILE A 83 3.79 1.13 -5.36
N GLY A 84 3.87 0.54 -4.17
CA GLY A 84 3.28 1.08 -2.93
C GLY A 84 3.82 2.46 -2.58
N VAL A 85 5.14 2.61 -2.60
CA VAL A 85 5.84 3.89 -2.35
C VAL A 85 5.41 4.95 -3.37
N ILE A 86 5.41 4.61 -4.67
CA ILE A 86 4.97 5.52 -5.73
C ILE A 86 3.50 5.91 -5.54
N MET A 87 2.63 4.98 -5.18
CA MET A 87 1.22 5.27 -4.92
C MET A 87 1.02 6.20 -3.72
N VAL A 88 1.81 6.05 -2.66
CA VAL A 88 1.77 6.95 -1.49
C VAL A 88 2.26 8.34 -1.87
N ILE A 89 3.39 8.45 -2.59
CA ILE A 89 3.94 9.73 -3.07
C ILE A 89 2.96 10.41 -4.02
N TRP A 90 2.37 9.66 -4.96
CA TRP A 90 1.41 10.21 -5.91
C TRP A 90 0.14 10.68 -5.21
N ALA A 91 -0.35 9.93 -4.22
CA ALA A 91 -1.52 10.32 -3.43
C ALA A 91 -1.27 11.57 -2.55
N ASP A 92 -0.03 11.81 -2.13
CA ASP A 92 0.38 13.02 -1.42
C ASP A 92 0.40 14.24 -2.36
N HIS A 93 0.85 14.07 -3.60
CA HIS A 93 0.88 15.13 -4.62
C HIS A 93 -0.46 15.37 -5.34
N HIS A 94 -1.35 14.37 -5.36
CA HIS A 94 -2.66 14.43 -6.02
C HIS A 94 -3.79 14.03 -5.06
N PRO A 95 -4.10 14.87 -4.04
CA PRO A 95 -5.08 14.54 -3.01
C PRO A 95 -6.51 14.29 -3.55
N ALA A 96 -6.84 14.77 -4.76
CA ALA A 96 -8.18 14.67 -5.35
C ALA A 96 -8.43 13.47 -6.29
N GLY A 97 -7.47 12.55 -6.49
CA GLY A 97 -7.49 11.65 -7.65
C GLY A 97 -7.82 10.17 -7.42
N GLY A 98 -6.83 9.36 -7.04
CA GLY A 98 -6.87 7.93 -7.42
C GLY A 98 -6.71 6.90 -6.30
N GLY A 99 -6.26 7.29 -5.11
CA GLY A 99 -6.07 6.30 -4.03
C GLY A 99 -7.37 5.85 -3.35
N ALA A 100 -8.47 6.61 -3.48
CA ALA A 100 -9.74 6.28 -2.82
C ALA A 100 -10.53 5.17 -3.56
N GLN A 101 -10.33 5.04 -4.87
CA GLN A 101 -11.12 4.12 -5.71
C GLN A 101 -10.66 2.66 -5.56
N VAL A 102 -9.37 2.42 -5.34
CA VAL A 102 -8.83 1.06 -5.16
C VAL A 102 -9.21 0.49 -3.79
N THR A 103 -9.20 1.32 -2.74
CA THR A 103 -9.61 0.92 -1.38
C THR A 103 -11.12 0.69 -1.28
N GLN A 104 -11.94 1.48 -1.98
CA GLN A 104 -13.39 1.25 -2.06
C GLN A 104 -13.74 -0.05 -2.77
N LYS A 105 -13.01 -0.42 -3.83
CA LYS A 105 -13.22 -1.71 -4.51
C LYS A 105 -12.82 -2.90 -3.63
N ALA A 106 -11.74 -2.81 -2.85
CA ALA A 106 -11.36 -3.87 -1.91
C ALA A 106 -12.34 -4.02 -0.73
N ALA A 107 -12.86 -2.91 -0.20
CA ALA A 107 -13.85 -2.92 0.90
C ALA A 107 -15.25 -3.38 0.45
N GLN A 108 -15.64 -3.14 -0.81
CA GLN A 108 -16.90 -3.66 -1.36
C GLN A 108 -16.90 -5.18 -1.49
N VAL A 109 -15.76 -5.80 -1.81
CA VAL A 109 -15.66 -7.27 -1.93
C VAL A 109 -15.80 -7.97 -0.56
N THR A 110 -15.33 -7.35 0.52
CA THR A 110 -15.52 -7.85 1.90
C THR A 110 -16.93 -7.59 2.45
N SER A 111 -17.60 -6.51 2.04
CA SER A 111 -18.95 -6.18 2.54
C SER A 111 -20.06 -7.10 2.01
N ILE A 112 -19.86 -7.85 0.92
CA ILE A 112 -20.89 -8.74 0.36
C ILE A 112 -21.04 -10.04 1.18
N LYS A 113 -20.09 -10.36 2.07
CA LYS A 113 -20.11 -11.64 2.81
C LYS A 113 -21.07 -11.71 4.03
N ASN A 114 -21.80 -10.64 4.37
CA ASN A 114 -22.80 -10.67 5.45
C ASN A 114 -24.21 -10.25 4.99
N PRO A 115 -25.01 -11.14 4.38
CA PRO A 115 -26.42 -10.88 4.11
C PRO A 115 -27.31 -11.56 5.18
N LYS A 116 -27.30 -11.11 6.44
CA LYS A 116 -28.26 -11.57 7.45
C LYS A 116 -28.65 -10.48 8.48
N GLY A 117 -29.25 -9.39 8.01
CA GLY A 117 -29.81 -8.40 8.93
C GLY A 117 -30.86 -7.43 8.37
N ALA A 118 -31.01 -7.32 7.05
CA ALA A 118 -31.80 -6.24 6.46
C ALA A 118 -33.30 -6.53 6.23
N LEU A 119 -33.85 -7.63 6.74
CA LEU A 119 -35.25 -8.03 6.46
C LEU A 119 -36.21 -8.02 7.67
N VAL A 120 -35.79 -7.55 8.86
CA VAL A 120 -36.69 -7.55 10.04
C VAL A 120 -37.26 -6.17 10.40
N ALA A 121 -36.77 -5.08 9.82
CA ALA A 121 -37.13 -3.73 10.26
C ALA A 121 -38.28 -3.04 9.47
N LYS A 122 -39.10 -3.78 8.69
CA LYS A 122 -40.19 -3.17 7.91
C LYS A 122 -41.50 -3.98 7.86
N THR A 123 -41.93 -4.60 8.96
CA THR A 123 -43.33 -5.04 9.10
C THR A 123 -43.75 -5.02 10.57
N SER A 124 -44.11 -3.84 11.09
CA SER A 124 -45.15 -3.66 12.14
C SER A 124 -45.20 -2.18 12.55
N ALA A 125 -45.71 -1.35 11.65
CA ALA A 125 -46.20 -0.02 11.99
C ALA A 125 -47.28 0.38 10.98
N VAL A 126 -48.33 -0.43 10.84
CA VAL A 126 -49.60 0.01 10.24
C VAL A 126 -50.76 -0.71 10.95
N LYS A 127 -51.66 0.13 11.48
CA LYS A 127 -53.01 -0.09 12.01
C LYS A 127 -53.16 -0.53 13.46
#